data_AF-A0A7X7L6I6-F1
#
_entry.id   AF-A0A7X7L6I6-F1
#
_cell.length_a   1.000
_cell.length_b   1.000
_cell.length_c   1.000
_cell.angle_alpha   90.00
_cell.angle_beta   90.00
_cell.angle_gamma   90.00
#
_symmetry.space_group_name_H-M   'P 1'
#
loop_
_entity.id
_entity.type
_entity.pdbx_description
1 polymer ?
#
loop_
_entity_poly.entity_id
_entity_poly.type
_entity_poly.pdbx_seq_one_letter_code
_entity_poly.pdbx_strand_id
1 'polypeptide(L)' 'QDDAIHVINNVAIIDYEKCTACGKCYEVCPKKIIKKFCSSY' A
#
# COMPACT_ATOMS: atom_id res chain seq x y z
N GLN A 1 -0.04 -14.64 3.55
CA GLN A 1 0.95 -14.02 2.66
C GLN A 1 0.15 -13.03 1.83
N ASP A 2 0.45 -11.74 1.91
CA ASP A 2 -0.38 -10.68 1.33
C ASP A 2 0.07 -10.42 -0.12
N ASP A 3 -0.54 -11.11 -1.09
CA ASP A 3 -0.26 -10.99 -2.53
C ASP A 3 -0.72 -9.66 -3.17
N ALA A 4 -1.06 -8.65 -2.37
CA ALA A 4 -1.59 -7.37 -2.85
C ALA A 4 -0.49 -6.36 -3.27
N ILE A 5 0.79 -6.68 -3.08
CA ILE A 5 1.91 -5.77 -3.37
C ILE A 5 2.85 -6.44 -4.37
N HIS A 6 3.09 -5.79 -5.50
CA HIS A 6 3.99 -6.25 -6.56
C HIS A 6 5.06 -5.20 -6.84
N VAL A 7 6.33 -5.59 -6.92
CA VAL A 7 7.42 -4.67 -7.27
C VAL A 7 7.82 -4.91 -8.72
N ILE A 8 7.57 -3.93 -9.58
CA ILE A 8 7.87 -4.01 -11.02
C ILE A 8 8.80 -2.83 -11.35
N ASN A 9 9.99 -3.12 -11.89
CA ASN A 9 10.98 -2.09 -12.26
C ASN A 9 11.28 -1.10 -11.12
N ASN A 10 11.49 -1.61 -9.91
CA ASN A 10 11.72 -0.82 -8.68
C ASN A 10 10.54 0.09 -8.27
N VAL A 11 9.38 -0.07 -8.89
CA VAL A 11 8.13 0.61 -8.50
C VAL A 11 7.24 -0.39 -7.78
N ALA A 12 6.85 -0.07 -6.55
CA ALA A 12 5.87 -0.84 -5.81
C ALA A 12 4.45 -0.49 -6.31
N ILE A 13 3.80 -1.46 -6.94
CA ILE A 13 2.41 -1.43 -7.38
C ILE A 13 1.57 -2.14 -6.31
N ILE A 14 0.47 -1.49 -5.91
CA ILE A 14 -0.48 -2.06 -4.96
C ILE A 14 -1.74 -2.41 -5.74
N ASP A 15 -2.14 -3.67 -5.64
CA ASP A 15 -3.40 -4.17 -6.18
C ASP A 15 -4.50 -3.86 -5.17
N TYR A 16 -5.37 -2.90 -5.51
CA TYR A 16 -6.45 -2.46 -4.64
C TYR A 16 -7.61 -3.46 -4.56
N GLU A 17 -7.74 -4.37 -5.52
CA GLU A 17 -8.80 -5.39 -5.52
C GLU A 17 -8.52 -6.47 -4.48
N LYS A 18 -7.24 -6.77 -4.26
CA LYS A 18 -6.77 -7.70 -3.22
C LYS A 18 -6.41 -6.99 -1.92
N CYS A 19 -6.44 -5.66 -1.89
CA CYS A 19 -6.05 -4.89 -0.73
C CYS A 19 -7.09 -5.04 0.40
N THR A 20 -6.69 -5.65 1.50
CA THR A 20 -7.51 -5.84 2.70
C THR A 20 -7.56 -4.59 3.60
N ALA A 21 -7.04 -3.45 3.13
CA ALA A 21 -6.90 -2.21 3.89
C ALA A 21 -6.12 -2.36 5.22
N CYS A 22 -5.23 -3.35 5.31
CA CYS A 22 -4.48 -3.65 6.53
C CYS A 22 -3.54 -2.51 6.99
N GLY A 23 -3.20 -1.58 6.10
CA GLY A 23 -2.39 -0.41 6.43
C GLY A 23 -0.89 -0.67 6.60
N LYS A 24 -0.44 -1.93 6.52
CA LYS A 24 0.99 -2.29 6.64
C LYS A 24 1.85 -1.63 5.57
N CYS A 25 1.35 -1.55 4.33
CA CYS A 25 2.06 -0.92 3.22
C CYS A 25 2.39 0.56 3.49
N TYR A 26 1.52 1.26 4.22
CA TYR A 26 1.75 2.64 4.64
C TYR A 26 2.87 2.75 5.67
N GLU A 27 2.86 1.87 6.69
CA GLU A 27 3.82 1.90 7.80
C GLU A 27 5.24 1.55 7.34
N VAL A 28 5.38 0.60 6.43
CA VAL A 28 6.69 0.17 5.91
C VAL A 28 7.24 1.09 4.83
N CYS A 29 6.42 1.97 4.25
CA CYS A 29 6.86 2.80 3.13
C CYS A 29 7.77 3.95 3.63
N PRO A 30 9.08 3.93 3.34
CA PRO A 30 10.00 4.97 3.84
C PRO A 30 9.69 6.34 3.22
N LYS A 31 9.18 6.35 1.98
CA LYS A 31 8.79 7.57 1.26
C LYS A 31 7.40 8.08 1.66
N LYS A 32 6.60 7.28 2.40
CA LYS A 32 5.22 7.60 2.80
C LYS A 32 4.37 8.16 1.65
N ILE A 33 4.58 7.66 0.44
CA ILE A 33 3.89 8.09 -0.79
C ILE A 33 2.46 7.54 -0.89
N ILE A 34 2.18 6.46 -0.15
CA ILE A 34 0.86 5.87 -0.03
C ILE A 34 0.09 6.74 0.96
N LYS A 35 -1.12 7.20 0.60
CA LYS A 35 -1.99 7.92 1.55
C LYS A 35 -2.91 6.91 2.23
N LYS A 36 -2.79 6.77 3.54
CA LYS A 36 -3.77 6.03 4.35
C LYS A 36 -5.04 6.88 4.35
N PHE A 37 -6.06 6.46 3.60
CA PHE A 37 -7.38 7.09 3.65
C PHE A 37 -7.97 6.80 5.03
N CYS A 38 -7.71 7.67 6.00
CA CYS A 38 -8.39 7.70 7.28
C CYS A 38 -8.84 9.13 7.50
N SER A 39 -10.16 9.31 7.63
CA SER A 39 -10.90 10.57 7.64
C SER A 39 -10.27 11.70 8.45
N SER A 40 -10.21 12.86 7.80
CA SER A 40 -10.60 14.11 8.45
C SER A 40 -11.33 14.98 7.43
N TYR A 41 -12.48 14.48 6.94
CA TYR A 41 -13.68 15.27 6.59
C TYR A 41 -14.88 14.40 6.93
#